data_AF-A0AAU2QFH7-F1
#
_entry.id   AF-A0AAU2QFH7-F1
#
_cell.length_a   1.000
_cell.length_b   1.000
_cell.length_c   1.000
_cell.angle_alpha   90.00
_cell.angle_beta   90.00
_cell.angle_gamma   90.00
#
_symmetry.space_group_name_H-M   'P 1'
#
loop_
_entity.id
_entity.type
_entity.pdbx_description
1 polymer ?
#
loop_
_entity_poly.entity_id
_entity_poly.type
_entity_poly.pdbx_seq_one_letter_code
_entity_poly.pdbx_strand_id
1 'polypeptide(L)'
;MESAETLKRNYVAAAADTVALVLADDSPLPDTAADIDDLALRLRGHISQLGAGLLSDEPALARARALSSTPVPDGYMPSRVHLVRMAEATQELADAVARHAAAGPSGMRPETRPLRLPSRDTARVLVFTVAMIVLILAASLPRT
;
A
#
# COMPACT_ATOMS: atom_id res chain seq x y z
N MET A 1 -0.69 28.03 -2.88
CA MET A 1 -0.77 26.86 -1.98
C MET A 1 -1.20 25.59 -2.70
N GLU A 2 -1.98 25.69 -3.78
CA GLU A 2 -2.46 24.56 -4.60
C GLU A 2 -1.35 23.63 -5.14
N SER A 3 -0.20 24.18 -5.55
CA SER A 3 0.88 23.39 -6.18
C SER A 3 1.52 22.34 -5.27
N ALA A 4 1.61 22.60 -3.96
CA ALA A 4 2.24 21.67 -3.02
C ALA A 4 1.33 20.48 -2.69
N GLU A 5 0.01 20.69 -2.64
CA GLU A 5 -0.95 19.62 -2.40
C GLU A 5 -1.05 18.68 -3.61
N THR A 6 -1.07 19.24 -4.83
CA THR A 6 -1.05 18.46 -6.08
C THR A 6 0.22 17.61 -6.17
N LEU A 7 1.38 18.18 -5.82
CA LEU A 7 2.65 17.45 -5.81
C LEU A 7 2.60 16.27 -4.83
N LYS A 8 2.04 16.48 -3.63
CA LYS A 8 1.90 15.43 -2.60
C LYS A 8 0.98 14.30 -3.07
N ARG A 9 -0.14 14.62 -3.72
CA ARG A 9 -1.03 13.62 -4.33
C ARG A 9 -0.33 12.82 -5.42
N ASN A 10 0.46 13.47 -6.27
CA ASN A 10 1.21 12.79 -7.32
C ASN A 10 2.24 11.81 -6.73
N TYR A 11 2.92 12.18 -5.64
CA TYR A 11 3.85 11.26 -4.95
C TYR A 11 3.14 10.08 -4.31
N VAL A 12 1.98 10.30 -3.68
CA VAL A 12 1.16 9.22 -3.13
C VAL A 12 0.71 8.25 -4.22
N ALA A 13 0.27 8.76 -5.38
CA ALA A 13 -0.13 7.94 -6.51
C ALA A 13 1.05 7.12 -7.07
N ALA A 14 2.21 7.76 -7.30
CA ALA A 14 3.40 7.08 -7.79
C ALA A 14 3.92 6.00 -6.83
N ALA A 15 3.83 6.25 -5.52
CA ALA A 15 4.15 5.26 -4.51
C ALA A 15 3.16 4.09 -4.54
N ALA A 16 1.85 4.36 -4.67
CA ALA A 16 0.81 3.35 -4.77
C ALA A 16 0.99 2.46 -6.00
N ASP A 17 1.36 3.01 -7.16
CA ASP A 17 1.65 2.23 -8.37
C ASP A 17 2.82 1.26 -8.13
N THR A 18 3.87 1.73 -7.46
CA THR A 18 5.04 0.89 -7.15
C THR A 18 4.71 -0.18 -6.12
N VAL A 19 3.88 0.15 -5.12
CA VAL A 19 3.37 -0.81 -4.14
C VAL A 19 2.51 -1.88 -4.84
N ALA A 20 1.68 -1.50 -5.81
CA ALA A 20 0.86 -2.44 -6.58
C ALA A 20 1.71 -3.45 -7.35
N LEU A 21 2.86 -3.04 -7.90
CA LEU A 21 3.81 -3.98 -8.54
C LEU A 21 4.32 -5.08 -7.59
N VAL A 22 4.29 -4.86 -6.27
CA VAL A 22 4.77 -5.83 -5.28
C VAL A 22 3.61 -6.57 -4.60
N LEU A 23 2.49 -5.86 -4.36
CA LEU A 23 1.38 -6.33 -3.54
C LEU A 23 0.14 -6.73 -4.34
N ALA A 24 0.02 -6.41 -5.63
CA ALA A 24 -1.14 -6.86 -6.39
C ALA A 24 -1.02 -8.36 -6.68
N ASP A 25 -2.12 -9.08 -6.51
CA ASP A 25 -2.14 -10.55 -6.65
C ASP A 25 -1.94 -11.00 -8.11
N ASP A 26 -2.22 -10.10 -9.07
CA ASP A 26 -2.02 -10.25 -10.50
C ASP A 26 -0.68 -9.68 -11.00
N SER A 27 0.13 -9.09 -10.11
CA SER A 27 1.44 -8.57 -10.48
C SER A 27 2.42 -9.72 -10.76
N PRO A 28 3.17 -9.68 -11.87
CA PRO A 28 4.24 -10.63 -12.10
C PRO A 28 5.26 -10.55 -10.96
N LEU A 29 5.71 -11.72 -10.50
CA LEU A 29 6.72 -11.78 -9.47
C LEU A 29 8.05 -11.27 -10.05
N PRO A 30 8.88 -10.56 -9.26
CA PRO A 30 10.22 -10.23 -9.71
C PRO A 30 11.03 -11.51 -9.93
N ASP A 31 11.50 -11.70 -11.17
CA ASP A 31 12.16 -12.92 -11.62
C ASP A 31 13.64 -12.94 -11.25
N THR A 32 14.26 -11.76 -11.09
CA THR A 32 15.69 -11.62 -10.83
C THR A 32 16.00 -10.84 -9.54
N ALA A 33 17.20 -11.05 -9.01
CA ALA A 33 17.70 -10.26 -7.88
C ALA A 33 17.80 -8.76 -8.23
N ALA A 34 18.13 -8.44 -9.49
CA ALA A 34 18.18 -7.07 -9.97
C ALA A 34 16.80 -6.39 -9.93
N ASP A 35 15.73 -7.10 -10.30
CA ASP A 35 14.36 -6.57 -10.22
C ASP A 35 13.97 -6.26 -8.77
N ILE A 36 14.38 -7.13 -7.83
CA ILE A 36 14.13 -6.92 -6.40
C ILE A 36 14.89 -5.69 -5.89
N ASP A 37 16.15 -5.53 -6.27
CA ASP A 37 16.97 -4.38 -5.87
C ASP A 37 16.44 -3.07 -6.46
N ASP A 38 16.01 -3.08 -7.72
CA ASP A 38 15.39 -1.93 -8.38
C ASP A 38 14.09 -1.52 -7.70
N LEU A 39 13.22 -2.49 -7.38
CA LEU A 39 11.97 -2.22 -6.65
C LEU A 39 12.26 -1.74 -5.23
N ALA A 40 13.26 -2.32 -4.56
CA ALA A 40 13.70 -1.88 -3.25
C ALA A 40 14.19 -0.44 -3.28
N LEU A 41 15.01 -0.07 -4.28
CA LEU A 41 15.50 1.28 -4.47
C LEU A 41 14.36 2.27 -4.74
N ARG A 42 13.39 1.91 -5.59
CA ARG A 42 12.20 2.74 -5.85
C ARG A 42 11.39 2.96 -4.58
N LEU A 43 11.12 1.92 -3.81
CA LEU A 43 10.39 2.04 -2.54
C LEU A 43 11.13 2.93 -1.54
N ARG A 44 12.46 2.80 -1.40
CA ARG A 44 13.28 3.71 -0.58
C ARG A 44 13.15 5.17 -1.03
N GLY A 45 13.14 5.40 -2.35
CA GLY A 45 12.91 6.73 -2.93
C GLY A 45 11.54 7.30 -2.53
N HIS A 46 10.48 6.50 -2.65
CA HIS A 46 9.13 6.90 -2.24
C HIS A 46 9.02 7.18 -0.74
N ILE A 47 9.61 6.33 0.11
CA ILE A 47 9.65 6.54 1.56
C ILE A 47 10.32 7.87 1.91
N SER A 48 11.41 8.21 1.20
CA SER A 48 12.12 9.48 1.39
C SER A 48 11.26 10.68 0.98
N GLN A 49 10.58 10.59 -0.16
CA GLN A 49 9.69 11.66 -0.68
C GLN A 49 8.45 11.86 0.20
N LEU A 50 7.77 10.78 0.57
CA LEU A 50 6.60 10.81 1.45
C LEU A 50 6.96 11.32 2.85
N GLY A 51 8.13 10.92 3.36
CA GLY A 51 8.62 11.32 4.68
C GLY A 51 9.08 12.77 4.80
N ALA A 52 9.34 13.46 3.68
CA ALA A 52 9.83 14.85 3.71
C ALA A 52 8.82 15.85 4.29
N GLY A 53 7.53 15.50 4.31
CA GLY A 53 6.45 16.36 4.80
C GLY A 53 5.74 15.84 6.05
N LEU A 54 6.33 14.89 6.77
CA LEU A 54 5.76 14.28 7.98
C LEU A 54 6.62 14.61 9.21
N LEU A 55 5.97 14.62 10.38
CA LEU A 55 6.66 14.73 11.66
C LEU A 55 7.47 13.45 11.93
N SER A 56 8.62 13.61 12.59
CA SER A 56 9.54 12.49 12.90
C SER A 56 8.91 11.41 13.78
N ASP A 57 7.85 11.72 14.52
CA ASP A 57 7.18 10.80 15.46
C ASP A 57 6.10 9.92 14.78
N GLU A 58 5.87 10.06 13.47
CA GLU A 58 4.88 9.23 12.76
C GLU A 58 5.33 7.76 12.74
N PRO A 59 4.58 6.82 13.35
CA PRO A 59 5.02 5.43 13.50
C PRO A 59 5.18 4.72 12.16
N ALA A 60 4.33 5.06 11.17
CA ALA A 60 4.44 4.53 9.81
C ALA A 60 5.76 4.95 9.16
N LEU A 61 6.21 6.19 9.40
CA LEU A 61 7.50 6.68 8.89
C LEU A 61 8.68 6.00 9.58
N ALA A 62 8.61 5.78 10.89
CA ALA A 62 9.66 5.07 11.63
C ALA A 62 9.83 3.63 11.12
N ARG A 63 8.72 2.91 10.93
CA ARG A 63 8.71 1.54 10.38
C ARG A 63 9.25 1.49 8.95
N ALA A 64 8.75 2.37 8.08
CA ALA A 64 9.20 2.44 6.69
C ALA A 64 10.71 2.76 6.62
N ARG A 65 11.19 3.71 7.43
CA ARG A 65 12.62 4.04 7.51
C ARG A 65 13.46 2.86 7.97
N ALA A 66 13.07 2.16 9.04
CA ALA A 66 13.81 1.01 9.54
C ALA A 66 13.99 -0.09 8.47
N LEU A 67 12.92 -0.39 7.72
CA LEU A 67 12.98 -1.34 6.60
C LEU A 67 13.84 -0.79 5.45
N SER A 68 13.69 0.49 5.11
CA SER A 68 14.45 1.14 4.04
C SER A 68 15.97 1.15 4.29
N SER A 69 16.39 1.28 5.54
CA SER A 69 17.80 1.30 5.96
C SER A 69 18.42 -0.09 6.06
N THR A 70 17.61 -1.14 6.05
CA THR A 70 18.10 -2.51 6.07
C THR A 70 18.48 -2.93 4.64
N PRO A 71 19.66 -3.56 4.44
CA PRO A 71 20.01 -4.12 3.14
C PRO A 71 19.05 -5.26 2.76
N VAL A 72 18.88 -5.50 1.46
CA VAL A 72 18.06 -6.63 0.99
C VAL A 72 18.75 -7.93 1.43
N PRO A 73 18.05 -8.84 2.12
CA PRO A 73 18.65 -10.09 2.60
C PRO A 73 18.93 -11.04 1.44
N ASP A 74 20.00 -11.83 1.58
CA ASP A 74 20.39 -12.82 0.58
C ASP A 74 19.34 -13.94 0.41
N GLY A 75 19.23 -14.42 -0.83
CA GLY A 75 18.34 -15.52 -1.20
C GLY A 75 16.97 -15.07 -1.70
N TYR A 76 16.36 -15.90 -2.54
CA TYR A 76 15.13 -15.56 -3.27
C TYR A 76 13.92 -15.30 -2.36
N MET A 77 13.66 -16.16 -1.37
CA MET A 77 12.50 -15.98 -0.50
C MET A 77 12.68 -14.84 0.53
N PRO A 78 13.82 -14.73 1.25
CA PRO A 78 14.03 -13.63 2.18
C PRO A 78 13.97 -12.25 1.52
N SER A 79 14.58 -12.09 0.34
CA SER A 79 14.58 -10.83 -0.42
C SER A 79 13.17 -10.40 -0.82
N ARG A 80 12.35 -11.35 -1.29
CA ARG A 80 10.94 -11.09 -1.61
C ARG A 80 10.09 -10.74 -0.40
N VAL A 81 10.27 -11.43 0.73
CA VAL A 81 9.57 -11.10 1.98
C VAL A 81 9.95 -9.70 2.46
N HIS A 82 11.23 -9.34 2.37
CA HIS A 82 11.70 -8.00 2.69
C HIS A 82 11.05 -6.95 1.77
N LEU A 83 10.99 -7.20 0.47
CA LEU A 83 10.35 -6.33 -0.50
C LEU A 83 8.86 -6.12 -0.20
N VAL A 84 8.12 -7.19 0.09
CA VAL A 84 6.70 -7.12 0.48
C VAL A 84 6.51 -6.28 1.74
N ARG A 85 7.31 -6.51 2.78
CA ARG A 85 7.23 -5.74 4.03
C ARG A 85 7.53 -4.25 3.81
N MET A 86 8.45 -3.94 2.91
CA MET A 86 8.79 -2.56 2.56
C MET A 86 7.67 -1.90 1.75
N ALA A 87 7.02 -2.63 0.84
CA ALA A 87 5.85 -2.14 0.12
C ALA A 87 4.65 -1.90 1.05
N GLU A 88 4.38 -2.82 1.99
CA GLU A 88 3.36 -2.64 3.03
C GLU A 88 3.62 -1.39 3.89
N ALA A 89 4.86 -1.21 4.35
CA ALA A 89 5.23 -0.03 5.12
C ALA A 89 5.13 1.28 4.30
N THR A 90 5.41 1.22 3.00
CA THR A 90 5.25 2.36 2.09
C THR A 90 3.77 2.71 1.90
N GLN A 91 2.90 1.70 1.82
CA GLN A 91 1.45 1.88 1.77
C GLN A 91 0.91 2.52 3.06
N GLU A 92 1.30 1.99 4.22
CA GLU A 92 0.94 2.55 5.53
C GLU A 92 1.37 4.03 5.65
N LEU A 93 2.56 4.36 5.12
CA LEU A 93 3.09 5.72 5.08
C LEU A 93 2.29 6.63 4.13
N ALA A 94 1.96 6.15 2.93
CA ALA A 94 1.15 6.89 1.96
C ALA A 94 -0.25 7.19 2.52
N ASP A 95 -0.85 6.23 3.22
CA ASP A 95 -2.14 6.41 3.90
C ASP A 95 -2.04 7.44 5.04
N ALA A 96 -0.95 7.45 5.80
CA ALA A 96 -0.69 8.49 6.79
C ALA A 96 -0.59 9.88 6.14
N VAL A 97 0.18 10.00 5.06
CA VAL A 97 0.31 11.25 4.29
C VAL A 97 -1.05 11.75 3.80
N ALA A 98 -1.90 10.86 3.27
CA ALA A 98 -3.23 11.19 2.77
C ALA A 98 -4.16 11.66 3.91
N ARG A 99 -4.13 11.01 5.07
CA ARG A 99 -4.88 11.44 6.27
C ARG A 99 -4.48 12.84 6.71
N HIS A 100 -3.18 13.14 6.75
CA HIS A 100 -2.69 14.48 7.10
C HIS A 100 -3.07 15.54 6.07
N ALA A 101 -3.09 15.18 4.78
CA ALA A 101 -3.55 16.10 3.73
C ALA A 101 -5.05 16.40 3.84
N ALA A 102 -5.87 15.40 4.17
CA ALA A 102 -7.31 15.56 4.37
C ALA A 102 -7.68 16.36 5.64
N ALA A 103 -6.81 16.38 6.66
CA ALA A 103 -7.08 17.03 7.93
C ALA A 103 -6.96 18.57 7.88
N GLY A 104 -6.22 19.14 6.92
CA GLY A 104 -6.05 20.60 6.77
C GLY A 104 -5.40 21.31 7.99
N PRO A 105 -5.03 22.60 7.86
CA PRO A 105 -4.42 23.38 8.96
C PRO A 105 -5.44 23.87 10.00
N SER A 106 -6.72 23.56 9.86
CA SER A 106 -7.77 24.00 10.79
C SER A 106 -8.35 22.79 11.48
N GLY A 107 -7.91 22.57 12.72
CA GLY A 107 -8.56 21.67 13.65
C GLY A 107 -10.02 22.07 13.80
N MET A 108 -10.89 21.41 13.06
CA MET A 108 -12.29 21.25 13.44
C MET A 108 -12.67 19.85 13.00
N ARG A 109 -12.83 18.98 13.99
CA ARG A 109 -13.44 17.66 13.86
C ARG A 109 -14.86 17.84 13.34
N PRO A 110 -15.27 17.11 12.30
CA PRO A 110 -16.58 16.49 12.35
C PRO A 110 -16.42 14.99 12.21
N GLU A 111 -17.16 14.30 13.07
CA GLU A 111 -17.27 12.86 13.07
C GLU A 111 -17.83 12.33 11.74
N THR A 112 -17.53 11.06 11.48
CA THR A 112 -18.23 10.16 10.54
C THR A 112 -18.13 10.49 9.05
N ARG A 113 -17.05 9.99 8.44
CA ARG A 113 -17.15 9.31 7.13
C ARG A 113 -16.04 8.26 7.05
N PRO A 114 -16.37 6.95 6.99
CA PRO A 114 -15.35 5.96 6.69
C PRO A 114 -15.01 6.12 5.21
N LEU A 115 -13.98 6.92 4.91
CA LEU A 115 -13.24 6.75 3.66
C LEU A 115 -12.51 5.41 3.75
N ARG A 116 -13.25 4.33 3.47
CA ARG A 116 -12.66 3.03 3.15
C ARG A 116 -11.93 3.20 1.84
N LEU A 117 -10.60 3.31 1.90
CA LEU A 117 -9.79 2.82 0.78
C LEU A 117 -9.90 1.29 0.77
N PRO A 118 -9.95 0.67 -0.42
CA PRO A 118 -10.13 -0.76 -0.59
C PRO A 118 -8.82 -1.46 -0.19
N SER A 119 -8.69 -1.76 1.10
CA SER A 119 -7.69 -2.72 1.57
C SER A 119 -8.01 -4.11 1.01
N ARG A 120 -6.99 -4.93 0.81
CA ARG A 120 -6.99 -6.31 0.25
C ARG A 120 -8.06 -7.24 0.82
N ASP A 121 -8.62 -6.93 1.99
CA ASP A 121 -9.77 -7.63 2.56
C ASP A 121 -11.04 -7.49 1.69
N THR A 122 -11.18 -6.42 0.92
CA THR A 122 -12.33 -6.19 0.04
C THR A 122 -12.35 -7.18 -1.12
N ALA A 123 -11.19 -7.51 -1.70
CA ALA A 123 -11.09 -8.51 -2.76
C ALA A 123 -11.47 -9.90 -2.23
N ARG A 124 -11.00 -10.26 -1.03
CA ARG A 124 -11.37 -11.52 -0.37
C ARG A 124 -12.86 -11.59 -0.05
N VAL A 125 -13.44 -10.49 0.46
CA VAL A 125 -14.87 -10.42 0.77
C VAL A 125 -15.71 -10.45 -0.50
N LEU A 126 -15.29 -9.80 -1.58
CA LEU A 126 -15.98 -9.84 -2.87
C LEU A 126 -15.96 -11.25 -3.45
N VAL A 127 -14.79 -11.90 -3.50
CA VAL A 127 -14.65 -13.29 -3.98
C VAL A 127 -15.49 -14.24 -3.14
N PHE A 128 -15.47 -14.10 -1.81
CA PHE A 128 -16.28 -14.93 -0.92
C PHE A 128 -17.77 -14.72 -1.15
N THR A 129 -18.21 -13.46 -1.33
CA THR A 129 -19.62 -13.14 -1.59
C THR A 129 -20.08 -13.69 -2.93
N VAL A 130 -19.28 -13.53 -3.98
CA VAL A 130 -19.56 -14.08 -5.32
C VAL A 130 -19.62 -15.60 -5.27
N ALA A 131 -18.65 -16.26 -4.63
CA ALA A 131 -18.63 -17.71 -4.47
C ALA A 131 -19.86 -18.22 -3.71
N MET A 132 -20.28 -17.51 -2.66
CA MET A 132 -21.46 -17.88 -1.87
C MET A 132 -22.76 -17.73 -2.67
N ILE A 133 -22.89 -16.69 -3.50
CA ILE A 133 -24.02 -16.50 -4.42
C ILE A 133 -24.06 -17.65 -5.44
N VAL A 134 -22.91 -17.98 -6.06
CA VAL A 134 -22.79 -19.09 -7.01
C VAL A 134 -23.18 -20.42 -6.35
N LEU A 135 -22.74 -20.66 -5.12
CA LEU A 135 -23.08 -21.87 -4.36
C LEU A 135 -24.59 -21.97 -4.09
N ILE A 136 -25.25 -20.88 -3.71
CA ILE A 136 -26.70 -20.85 -3.49
C ILE A 136 -27.45 -21.13 -4.80
N LEU A 137 -27.05 -20.51 -5.90
CA LEU A 137 -27.65 -20.75 -7.22
C LEU A 137 -27.47 -22.20 -7.65
N ALA A 138 -26.28 -22.78 -7.48
CA ALA A 138 -26.01 -24.18 -7.77
C ALA A 138 -26.82 -25.14 -6.89
N ALA A 139 -27.04 -24.80 -5.62
CA ALA A 139 -27.87 -25.59 -4.69
C ALA A 139 -29.38 -25.41 -4.91
N SER A 140 -29.80 -24.29 -5.51
CA SER A 140 -31.21 -23.97 -5.79
C SER A 140 -31.70 -24.51 -7.13
N LEU A 141 -30.79 -24.98 -8.00
CA LEU A 141 -31.16 -25.76 -9.17
C LEU A 141 -31.66 -27.14 -8.71
N PRO A 142 -32.87 -27.56 -9.11
CA PRO A 142 -33.32 -28.91 -8.84
C PRO A 142 -32.37 -29.86 -9.58
N ARG A 143 -31.72 -30.75 -8.84
CA ARG A 143 -31.03 -31.91 -9.42
C ARG A 143 -32.11 -32.71 -10.15
N THR A 144 -32.19 -32.54 -11.46
CA THR A 144 -32.95 -33.38 -12.37
C THR A 144 -32.01 -34.38 -13.00
#